data_AF-A0A7W3SYW7-F1
#
_entry.id   AF-A0A7W3SYW7-F1
#
_cell.length_a   1.000
_cell.length_b   1.000
_cell.length_c   1.000
_cell.angle_alpha   90.00
_cell.angle_beta   90.00
_cell.angle_gamma   90.00
#
_symmetry.space_group_name_H-M   'P 1'
#
loop_
_entity.id
_entity.type
_entity.pdbx_description
1 polymer ?
#
loop_
_entity_poly.entity_id
_entity_poly.type
_entity_poly.pdbx_seq_one_letter_code
_entity_poly.pdbx_strand_id
1 'polypeptide(L)'
;MTNEATNVTTGQVRLSFVHLFQPHANQPGQEPKYSTTILIPKSDMATMQRINAAIEAAAQKGVAGIWNGARPPQLKTPIWDGDGVRQNGEPFGPECKGHWVLTASSKQQQAIVDLNMNPIINQTEVYSGMYARVNINFFPFSNSGNRGIGAGLGPVQKVADGEPLGGRVSAEQAFGGNGGGVGYAPAPAPQGWEQVPPQQGYGQQPAPQQGYGQALGAYGQPQQGYGQQPAQPPQIDPITGKPQNGGIWGI
;
A
#
# COMPACT_ATOMS: atom_id res chain seq x y z
N MET A 1 31.22 9.91 -3.61
CA MET A 1 29.99 9.30 -3.06
C MET A 1 30.01 9.55 -1.55
N THR A 2 29.28 10.56 -1.09
CA THR A 2 29.14 10.86 0.34
C THR A 2 28.26 9.78 0.97
N ASN A 3 28.86 8.66 1.38
CA ASN A 3 28.20 7.74 2.30
C ASN A 3 28.01 8.50 3.61
N GLU A 4 26.88 9.20 3.74
CA GLU A 4 26.41 9.73 5.01
C GLU A 4 26.46 8.59 6.03
N ALA A 5 27.22 8.76 7.11
CA ALA A 5 27.46 7.71 8.12
C ALA A 5 26.16 7.17 8.76
N THR A 6 25.03 7.84 8.55
CA THR A 6 23.70 7.48 9.03
C THR A 6 22.83 6.75 8.01
N ASN A 7 23.30 6.57 6.77
CA ASN A 7 22.54 5.94 5.69
C ASN A 7 22.97 4.48 5.50
N VAL A 8 22.01 3.57 5.38
CA VAL A 8 22.23 2.14 5.19
C VAL A 8 21.28 1.59 4.14
N THR A 9 21.82 0.94 3.12
CA THR A 9 21.04 0.06 2.24
C THR A 9 21.11 -1.38 2.76
N THR A 10 19.98 -2.01 3.03
CA THR A 10 19.93 -3.39 3.54
C THR A 10 20.41 -4.43 2.51
N GLY A 11 20.70 -5.64 2.99
CA GLY A 11 20.64 -6.84 2.14
C GLY A 11 19.20 -7.15 1.70
N GLN A 12 18.96 -8.41 1.30
CA GLN A 12 17.60 -8.87 1.03
C GLN A 12 16.82 -8.98 2.34
N VAL A 13 15.72 -8.26 2.43
CA VAL A 13 14.82 -8.20 3.59
C VAL A 13 13.40 -8.49 3.17
N ARG A 14 12.56 -8.96 4.10
CA ARG A 14 11.13 -9.16 3.83
C ARG A 14 10.36 -7.94 4.30
N LEU A 15 9.39 -7.48 3.51
CA LEU A 15 8.57 -6.32 3.87
C LEU A 15 7.23 -6.75 4.47
N SER A 16 6.75 -5.99 5.45
CA SER A 16 5.43 -6.13 6.06
C SER A 16 4.79 -4.74 6.21
N PHE A 17 3.46 -4.69 6.33
CA PHE A 17 2.69 -3.43 6.41
C PHE A 17 3.14 -2.40 5.36
N VAL A 18 3.15 -2.80 4.09
CA VAL A 18 3.67 -2.00 2.97
C VAL A 18 2.69 -0.89 2.59
N HIS A 19 3.12 0.36 2.79
CA HIS A 19 2.41 1.59 2.44
C HIS A 19 3.34 2.50 1.63
N LEU A 20 3.82 2.00 0.48
CA LEU A 20 4.84 2.68 -0.33
C LEU A 20 4.25 3.55 -1.45
N PHE A 21 3.04 3.24 -1.92
CA PHE A 21 2.33 4.03 -2.95
C PHE A 21 1.26 4.95 -2.39
N GLN A 22 0.73 4.62 -1.21
CA GLN A 22 -0.29 5.43 -0.54
C GLN A 22 0.12 5.62 0.92
N PRO A 23 0.10 6.85 1.43
CA PRO A 23 0.47 7.10 2.81
C PRO A 23 -0.61 6.55 3.75
N HIS A 24 -0.20 6.09 4.92
CA HIS A 24 -1.07 5.50 5.92
C HIS A 24 -0.83 6.12 7.29
N ALA A 25 -1.91 6.31 8.06
CA ALA A 25 -1.84 6.77 9.43
C ALA A 25 -1.94 5.56 10.38
N ASN A 26 -0.85 5.24 11.07
CA ASN A 26 -0.78 4.08 11.97
C ASN A 26 -1.75 4.15 13.16
N GLN A 27 -2.23 5.36 13.50
CA GLN A 27 -3.20 5.60 14.56
C GLN A 27 -4.17 6.72 14.11
N PRO A 28 -5.43 6.69 14.56
CA PRO A 28 -6.36 7.79 14.31
C PRO A 28 -5.77 9.14 14.73
N GLY A 29 -5.84 10.13 13.84
CA GLY A 29 -5.33 11.49 14.08
C GLY A 29 -3.83 11.70 13.85
N GLN A 30 -3.06 10.67 13.49
CA GLN A 30 -1.67 10.85 13.03
C GLN A 30 -1.62 11.34 11.58
N GLU A 31 -0.57 12.09 11.24
CA GLU A 31 -0.26 12.47 9.86
C GLU A 31 0.06 11.21 9.04
N PRO A 32 -0.66 10.93 7.93
CA PRO A 32 -0.37 9.80 7.06
C PRO A 32 1.05 9.88 6.50
N LYS A 33 1.75 8.74 6.48
CA LYS A 33 3.12 8.62 5.95
C LYS A 33 3.27 7.40 5.07
N TYR A 34 4.19 7.50 4.11
CA TYR A 34 4.69 6.33 3.41
C TYR A 34 5.54 5.53 4.39
N SER A 35 5.29 4.23 4.51
CA SER A 35 5.99 3.41 5.48
C SER A 35 6.01 1.95 5.11
N THR A 36 6.94 1.22 5.70
CA THR A 36 6.93 -0.23 5.71
C THR A 36 7.68 -0.75 6.94
N THR A 37 7.25 -1.91 7.43
CA THR A 37 8.00 -2.68 8.41
C THR A 37 8.97 -3.60 7.68
N ILE A 38 10.23 -3.50 8.04
CA ILE A 38 11.34 -4.21 7.41
C ILE A 38 11.77 -5.32 8.36
N LEU A 39 11.73 -6.55 7.86
CA LEU A 39 12.13 -7.76 8.56
C LEU A 39 13.52 -8.16 8.08
N ILE A 40 14.52 -7.91 8.91
CA ILE A 40 15.93 -8.23 8.63
C ILE A 40 16.24 -9.57 9.27
N PRO A 41 16.61 -10.61 8.51
CA PRO A 41 16.97 -11.90 9.09
C PRO A 41 18.09 -11.74 10.12
N LYS A 42 17.98 -12.40 11.28
CA LYS A 42 19.05 -12.36 12.31
C LYS A 42 20.38 -12.92 11.81
N SER A 43 20.37 -13.71 10.73
CA SER A 43 21.57 -14.19 10.03
C SER A 43 22.29 -13.09 9.23
N ASP A 44 21.62 -12.00 8.84
CA ASP A 44 22.26 -10.87 8.15
C ASP A 44 22.95 -9.92 9.16
N MET A 45 24.01 -10.46 9.77
CA MET A 45 24.82 -9.73 10.74
C MET A 45 25.50 -8.50 10.12
N ALA A 46 25.83 -8.55 8.82
CA ALA A 46 26.50 -7.47 8.12
C ALA A 46 25.60 -6.23 7.99
N THR A 47 24.31 -6.41 7.64
CA THR A 47 23.35 -5.31 7.65
C THR A 47 23.12 -4.78 9.07
N MET A 48 22.97 -5.67 10.05
CA MET A 48 22.74 -5.25 11.44
C MET A 48 23.91 -4.44 12.02
N GLN A 49 25.15 -4.83 11.73
CA GLN A 49 26.35 -4.08 12.13
C GLN A 49 26.36 -2.66 11.54
N ARG A 50 26.03 -2.52 10.25
CA ARG A 50 25.94 -1.20 9.59
C ARG A 50 24.81 -0.35 10.18
N ILE A 51 23.67 -0.96 10.51
CA ILE A 51 22.57 -0.28 11.19
C ILE A 51 23.00 0.22 12.57
N ASN A 52 23.66 -0.62 13.37
CA ASN A 52 24.14 -0.22 14.70
C ASN A 52 25.15 0.94 14.62
N ALA A 53 26.08 0.89 13.65
CA ALA A 53 27.01 1.99 13.40
C ALA A 53 26.29 3.29 12.98
N ALA A 54 25.27 3.18 12.13
CA ALA A 54 24.48 4.33 11.69
C ALA A 54 23.61 4.93 12.81
N ILE A 55 23.07 4.10 13.70
CA ILE A 55 22.36 4.54 14.91
C ILE A 55 23.29 5.31 15.83
N GLU A 56 24.52 4.82 16.03
CA GLU A 56 25.52 5.51 16.85
C GLU A 56 25.95 6.85 16.24
N ALA A 57 26.19 6.88 14.93
CA ALA A 57 26.46 8.13 14.21
C ALA A 57 25.29 9.12 14.30
N ALA A 58 24.05 8.64 14.22
CA ALA A 58 22.86 9.47 14.39
C ALA A 58 22.72 9.98 15.84
N ALA A 59 23.11 9.19 16.83
CA ALA A 59 23.13 9.59 18.23
C ALA A 59 24.17 10.70 18.48
N GLN A 60 25.35 10.59 17.88
CA GLN A 60 26.38 11.65 17.95
C GLN A 60 25.88 12.94 17.29
N LYS A 61 25.25 12.86 16.11
CA LYS A 61 24.56 14.01 15.48
C LYS A 61 23.48 14.61 16.42
N GLY A 62 22.76 13.76 17.15
CA GLY A 62 21.75 14.18 18.13
C GLY A 62 22.34 14.95 19.30
N VAL A 63 23.43 14.45 19.89
CA VAL A 63 24.15 15.11 20.99
C VAL A 63 24.69 16.48 20.56
N ALA A 64 25.31 16.55 19.38
CA ALA A 64 25.86 17.79 18.84
C ALA A 64 24.79 18.82 18.42
N GLY A 65 23.55 18.37 18.17
CA GLY A 65 22.45 19.21 17.73
C GLY A 65 21.29 19.24 18.70
N ILE A 66 20.23 18.50 18.37
CA ILE A 66 18.90 18.66 18.98
C ILE A 66 18.75 18.16 20.43
N TRP A 67 19.79 17.55 21.01
CA TRP A 67 19.78 17.09 22.41
C TRP A 67 20.61 17.97 23.35
N ASN A 68 21.08 19.15 22.90
CA ASN A 68 21.78 20.14 23.71
C ASN A 68 23.01 19.57 24.44
N GLY A 69 23.81 18.75 23.77
CA GLY A 69 25.01 18.13 24.34
C GLY A 69 24.75 16.93 25.25
N ALA A 70 23.49 16.56 25.53
CA ALA A 70 23.15 15.49 26.47
C ALA A 70 22.52 14.28 25.78
N ARG A 71 23.24 13.16 25.75
CA ARG A 71 22.70 11.88 25.27
C ARG A 71 21.63 11.36 26.24
N PRO A 72 20.46 10.89 25.77
CA PRO A 72 19.47 10.26 26.63
C PRO A 72 20.05 9.05 27.36
N PRO A 73 19.76 8.85 28.68
CA PRO A 73 20.24 7.69 29.43
C PRO A 73 19.80 6.36 28.81
N GLN A 74 18.56 6.32 28.30
CA GLN A 74 18.04 5.22 27.49
C GLN A 74 17.80 5.73 26.08
N LEU A 75 18.67 5.33 25.15
CA LEU A 75 18.51 5.67 23.75
C LEU A 75 17.40 4.82 23.15
N LYS A 76 16.26 5.45 22.81
CA LYS A 76 15.22 4.77 22.03
C LYS A 76 15.73 4.52 20.62
N THR A 77 15.74 3.27 20.19
CA THR A 77 16.12 2.87 18.83
C THR A 77 14.90 2.36 18.07
N PRO A 78 14.92 2.39 16.72
CA PRO A 78 13.81 1.90 15.92
C PRO A 78 13.84 0.38 15.69
N ILE A 79 14.79 -0.33 16.30
CA ILE A 79 15.03 -1.77 16.10
C ILE A 79 14.40 -2.56 17.24
N TRP A 80 13.63 -3.58 16.88
CA TRP A 80 12.94 -4.49 17.79
C TRP A 80 13.37 -5.93 17.54
N ASP A 81 13.33 -6.75 18.59
CA ASP A 81 13.48 -8.19 18.45
C ASP A 81 12.13 -8.82 18.09
N GLY A 82 12.01 -9.36 16.88
CA GLY A 82 10.79 -10.01 16.40
C GLY A 82 10.47 -11.33 17.10
N ASP A 83 11.42 -11.91 17.84
CA ASP A 83 11.15 -13.07 18.71
C ASP A 83 10.52 -12.66 20.05
N GLY A 84 10.64 -11.39 20.43
CA GLY A 84 10.14 -10.83 21.67
C GLY A 84 8.73 -10.24 21.58
N VAL A 85 8.52 -9.18 22.36
CA VAL A 85 7.24 -8.47 22.48
C VAL A 85 7.37 -7.01 22.03
N ARG A 86 6.26 -6.45 21.56
CA ARG A 86 6.07 -5.04 21.27
C ARG A 86 6.03 -4.22 22.56
N GLN A 87 6.04 -2.89 22.43
CA GLN A 87 5.97 -1.99 23.59
C GLN A 87 4.72 -2.19 24.46
N ASN A 88 3.61 -2.67 23.90
CA ASN A 88 2.37 -2.97 24.62
C ASN A 88 2.37 -4.36 25.29
N GLY A 89 3.47 -5.12 25.20
CA GLY A 89 3.60 -6.46 25.78
C GLY A 89 3.07 -7.60 24.89
N GLU A 90 2.47 -7.30 23.74
CA GLU A 90 1.99 -8.32 22.82
C GLU A 90 3.16 -8.91 22.00
N PRO A 91 3.15 -10.22 21.72
CA PRO A 91 4.16 -10.83 20.88
C PRO A 91 4.10 -10.25 19.46
N PHE A 92 5.25 -10.20 18.79
CA PHE A 92 5.26 -9.95 17.35
C PHE A 92 4.59 -11.10 16.59
N GLY A 93 4.09 -10.79 15.39
CA GLY A 93 3.45 -11.76 14.51
C GLY A 93 4.41 -12.86 14.08
N PRO A 94 3.91 -14.03 13.63
CA PRO A 94 4.73 -15.17 13.24
C PRO A 94 5.75 -14.83 12.15
N GLU A 95 5.43 -13.88 11.26
CA GLU A 95 6.33 -13.40 10.21
C GLU A 95 7.59 -12.72 10.74
N CYS A 96 7.56 -12.21 11.98
CA CYS A 96 8.68 -11.50 12.60
C CYS A 96 9.68 -12.44 13.29
N LYS A 97 9.35 -13.72 13.49
CA LYS A 97 10.23 -14.66 14.19
C LYS A 97 11.55 -14.85 13.46
N GLY A 98 12.65 -14.88 14.19
CA GLY A 98 14.02 -14.95 13.63
C GLY A 98 14.48 -13.67 12.91
N HIS A 99 13.76 -12.56 13.02
CA HIS A 99 14.10 -11.29 12.38
C HIS A 99 14.29 -10.16 13.39
N TRP A 100 15.16 -9.21 13.05
CA TRP A 100 15.11 -7.85 13.58
C TRP A 100 14.02 -7.09 12.84
N VAL A 101 13.19 -6.37 13.59
CA VAL A 101 12.02 -5.66 13.07
C VAL A 101 12.26 -4.17 13.21
N LEU A 102 12.11 -3.40 12.12
CA LEU A 102 12.14 -1.95 12.18
C LEU A 102 11.07 -1.35 11.26
N THR A 103 10.52 -0.20 11.63
CA THR A 103 9.58 0.52 10.76
C THR A 103 10.23 1.80 10.29
N ALA A 104 10.36 1.94 8.97
CA ALA A 104 10.87 3.16 8.34
C ALA A 104 9.70 3.96 7.74
N SER A 105 9.77 5.28 7.80
CA SER A 105 8.72 6.15 7.26
C SER A 105 9.25 7.40 6.58
N SER A 106 8.47 7.94 5.65
CA SER A 106 8.73 9.22 4.97
C SER A 106 7.41 9.97 4.74
N LYS A 107 7.48 11.30 4.77
CA LYS A 107 6.36 12.17 4.38
C LYS A 107 6.15 12.22 2.87
N GLN A 108 7.21 11.95 2.12
CA GLN A 108 7.22 11.98 0.65
C GLN A 108 7.30 10.55 0.12
N GLN A 109 6.66 10.31 -1.02
CA GLN A 109 6.78 9.04 -1.71
C GLN A 109 8.24 8.82 -2.13
N GLN A 110 8.76 7.62 -1.88
CA GLN A 110 10.12 7.24 -2.27
C GLN A 110 10.11 6.50 -3.60
N ALA A 111 11.24 6.49 -4.29
CA ALA A 111 11.39 5.71 -5.51
C ALA A 111 11.27 4.21 -5.19
N ILE A 112 10.47 3.50 -6.00
CA ILE A 112 10.30 2.05 -5.91
C ILE A 112 10.74 1.50 -7.27
N VAL A 113 11.76 0.64 -7.27
CA VAL A 113 12.40 0.16 -8.50
C VAL A 113 12.53 -1.35 -8.53
N ASP A 114 12.69 -1.90 -9.74
CA ASP A 114 13.04 -3.31 -9.96
C ASP A 114 14.56 -3.55 -9.83
N LEU A 115 15.00 -4.78 -10.09
CA LEU A 115 16.41 -5.16 -10.09
C LEU A 115 17.25 -4.39 -11.13
N ASN A 116 16.63 -3.93 -12.21
CA ASN A 116 17.26 -3.16 -13.29
C ASN A 116 17.18 -1.65 -13.08
N MET A 117 16.73 -1.20 -11.90
CA MET A 117 16.52 0.22 -11.55
C MET A 117 15.40 0.92 -12.33
N ASN A 118 14.51 0.18 -12.98
CA ASN A 118 13.32 0.76 -13.59
C ASN A 118 12.27 1.06 -12.52
N PRO A 119 11.55 2.20 -12.59
CA PRO A 119 10.45 2.47 -11.68
C PRO A 119 9.34 1.42 -11.81
N ILE A 120 8.91 0.83 -10.68
CA ILE A 120 7.75 -0.04 -10.63
C ILE A 120 6.51 0.85 -10.53
N ILE A 121 5.69 0.86 -11.58
CA ILE A 121 4.42 1.61 -11.61
C ILE A 121 3.23 0.74 -11.20
N ASN A 122 3.34 -0.57 -11.40
CA ASN A 122 2.28 -1.50 -11.09
C ASN A 122 2.27 -1.79 -9.58
N GLN A 123 1.31 -1.23 -8.87
CA GLN A 123 1.21 -1.36 -7.42
C GLN A 123 0.96 -2.80 -6.96
N THR A 124 0.44 -3.68 -7.83
CA THR A 124 0.20 -5.08 -7.46
C THR A 124 1.50 -5.87 -7.28
N GLU A 125 2.60 -5.41 -7.88
CA GLU A 125 3.91 -6.03 -7.70
C GLU A 125 4.54 -5.71 -6.35
N VAL A 126 4.00 -4.73 -5.63
CA VAL A 126 4.55 -4.23 -4.36
C VAL A 126 3.56 -4.47 -3.25
N TYR A 127 3.82 -5.51 -2.46
CA TYR A 127 2.91 -5.99 -1.45
C TYR A 127 3.67 -6.45 -0.20
N SER A 128 2.99 -6.43 0.94
CA SER A 128 3.48 -7.04 2.18
C SER A 128 3.76 -8.52 1.93
N GLY A 129 4.96 -8.99 2.25
CA GLY A 129 5.41 -10.36 2.01
C GLY A 129 6.52 -10.48 0.98
N MET A 130 6.66 -9.49 0.09
CA MET A 130 7.73 -9.46 -0.93
C MET A 130 9.12 -9.25 -0.31
N TYR A 131 10.15 -9.58 -1.09
CA TYR A 131 11.55 -9.33 -0.73
C TYR A 131 12.10 -8.10 -1.46
N ALA A 132 12.87 -7.29 -0.74
CA ALA A 132 13.43 -6.04 -1.23
C ALA A 132 14.81 -5.74 -0.65
N ARG A 133 15.46 -4.71 -1.19
CA ARG A 133 16.51 -3.94 -0.51
C ARG A 133 15.93 -2.57 -0.21
N VAL A 134 16.18 -2.05 0.99
CA VAL A 134 15.64 -0.76 1.43
C VAL A 134 16.78 0.14 1.82
N ASN A 135 16.76 1.37 1.31
CA ASN A 135 17.62 2.43 1.81
C ASN A 135 16.96 3.09 3.02
N ILE A 136 17.71 3.21 4.12
CA ILE A 136 17.23 3.73 5.39
C ILE A 136 18.21 4.80 5.86
N ASN A 137 17.70 5.96 6.27
CA ASN A 137 18.50 6.98 6.92
C ASN A 137 18.10 7.12 8.39
N PHE A 138 19.06 6.96 9.29
CA PHE A 138 18.84 7.11 10.72
C PHE A 138 19.03 8.57 11.14
N PHE A 139 18.13 9.10 11.97
CA PHE A 139 18.19 10.49 12.40
C PHE A 139 17.80 10.62 13.88
N PRO A 140 18.43 11.53 14.63
CA PRO A 140 18.00 11.83 15.98
C PRO A 140 16.66 12.57 15.93
N PHE A 141 15.78 12.27 16.87
CA PHE A 141 14.55 13.04 17.10
C PHE A 141 14.46 13.51 18.56
N SER A 142 13.69 14.57 18.76
CA SER A 142 13.25 15.08 20.05
C SER A 142 11.80 15.53 19.88
N ASN A 143 10.85 14.81 20.49
CA ASN A 143 9.42 15.08 20.34
C ASN A 143 8.71 14.90 21.68
N SER A 144 8.07 15.97 22.19
CA SER A 144 7.31 15.97 23.45
C SER A 144 8.06 15.29 24.62
N GLY A 145 9.34 15.63 24.80
CA GLY A 145 10.21 15.06 25.84
C GLY A 145 10.82 13.69 25.51
N ASN A 146 10.38 13.02 24.43
CA ASN A 146 10.97 11.77 23.96
C ASN A 146 12.15 12.06 23.03
N ARG A 147 13.31 11.50 23.34
CA ARG A 147 14.52 11.57 22.52
C ARG A 147 14.94 10.18 22.06
N GLY A 148 15.42 10.05 20.83
CA GLY A 148 15.81 8.76 20.28
C GLY A 148 16.22 8.83 18.82
N ILE A 149 16.39 7.67 18.20
CA ILE A 149 16.71 7.55 16.78
C ILE A 149 15.47 7.09 16.01
N GLY A 150 15.14 7.81 14.95
CA GLY A 150 14.12 7.43 13.97
C GLY A 150 14.76 6.79 12.74
N ALA A 151 13.93 6.05 11.99
CA ALA A 151 14.31 5.46 10.70
C ALA A 151 13.51 6.14 9.57
N GLY A 152 14.22 6.86 8.71
CA GLY A 152 13.68 7.49 7.51
C GLY A 152 13.68 6.51 6.36
N LEU A 153 12.53 6.37 5.71
CA LEU A 153 12.39 5.53 4.52
C LEU A 153 13.01 6.25 3.31
N GLY A 154 13.97 5.60 2.65
CA GLY A 154 14.51 5.98 1.36
C GLY A 154 13.98 5.09 0.23
N PRO A 155 14.67 5.08 -0.93
CA PRO A 155 14.30 4.22 -2.06
C PRO A 155 14.22 2.73 -1.72
N VAL A 156 13.32 2.02 -2.39
CA VAL A 156 13.08 0.59 -2.24
C VAL A 156 13.34 -0.11 -3.57
N GLN A 157 14.16 -1.15 -3.57
CA GLN A 157 14.37 -2.01 -4.73
C GLN A 157 13.71 -3.36 -4.47
N LYS A 158 12.69 -3.73 -5.26
CA LYS A 158 12.12 -5.08 -5.23
C LYS A 158 13.16 -6.07 -5.74
N VAL A 159 13.33 -7.19 -5.03
CA VAL A 159 14.30 -8.24 -5.34
C VAL A 159 13.60 -9.51 -5.80
N ALA A 160 12.55 -9.93 -5.09
CA ALA A 160 11.83 -11.15 -5.41
C ALA A 160 10.41 -11.12 -4.83
N ASP A 161 9.55 -11.95 -5.40
CA ASP A 161 8.24 -12.25 -4.82
C ASP A 161 8.38 -13.15 -3.59
N GLY A 162 7.36 -13.11 -2.73
CA GLY A 162 7.27 -13.94 -1.54
C GLY A 162 5.81 -14.18 -1.18
N GLU A 163 5.56 -15.05 -0.22
CA GLU A 163 4.19 -15.31 0.24
C GLU A 163 3.56 -13.99 0.75
N PRO A 164 2.39 -13.58 0.22
CA PRO A 164 1.72 -12.37 0.66
C PRO A 164 1.40 -12.41 2.17
N LEU A 165 1.71 -11.32 2.86
CA LEU A 165 1.45 -11.11 4.27
C LEU A 165 0.31 -10.11 4.41
N GLY A 166 -0.87 -10.56 4.82
CA GLY A 166 -2.00 -9.68 5.07
C GLY A 166 -3.27 -10.46 5.36
N GLY A 167 -4.21 -9.82 6.06
CA GLY A 167 -5.52 -10.38 6.42
C GLY A 167 -6.49 -10.48 5.25
N ARG A 168 -6.01 -10.86 4.06
CA ARG A 168 -6.89 -11.25 2.96
C ARG A 168 -7.28 -12.69 3.19
N VAL A 169 -8.56 -12.90 3.46
CA VAL A 169 -9.19 -14.19 3.23
C VAL A 169 -8.95 -14.52 1.75
N SER A 170 -8.25 -15.61 1.46
CA SER A 170 -8.09 -16.08 0.07
C SER A 170 -9.48 -16.31 -0.56
N ALA A 171 -9.59 -16.28 -1.89
CA ALA A 171 -10.87 -16.61 -2.53
C ALA A 171 -11.32 -18.02 -2.15
N GLU A 172 -10.37 -18.93 -1.93
CA GLU A 172 -10.60 -20.28 -1.42
C GLU A 172 -11.09 -20.27 0.03
N GLN A 173 -10.57 -19.41 0.91
CA GLN A 173 -11.12 -19.28 2.26
C GLN A 173 -12.45 -18.51 2.31
N ALA A 174 -12.72 -17.64 1.34
CA ALA A 174 -13.94 -16.84 1.28
C ALA A 174 -15.10 -17.56 0.57
N PHE A 175 -14.78 -18.39 -0.42
CA PHE A 175 -15.74 -19.02 -1.35
C PHE A 175 -15.44 -20.50 -1.63
N GLY A 176 -14.32 -21.05 -1.16
CA GLY A 176 -13.98 -22.47 -1.27
C GLY A 176 -14.74 -23.28 -0.24
N GLY A 177 -16.03 -23.48 -0.50
CA GLY A 177 -16.89 -24.34 0.29
C GLY A 177 -16.36 -25.76 0.33
N ASN A 178 -16.11 -26.25 1.54
CA ASN A 178 -16.27 -27.67 1.84
C ASN A 178 -16.91 -27.85 3.22
N GLY A 179 -18.24 -28.03 3.23
CA GLY A 179 -18.90 -28.96 4.14
C GLY A 179 -19.19 -28.57 5.59
N GLY A 180 -19.37 -27.30 5.95
CA GLY A 180 -19.82 -26.90 7.30
C GLY A 180 -20.83 -25.76 7.25
N GLY A 181 -22.11 -26.08 7.44
CA GLY A 181 -23.23 -25.23 7.08
C GLY A 181 -23.38 -23.91 7.86
N VAL A 182 -23.64 -22.85 7.10
CA VAL A 182 -24.73 -21.91 7.37
C VAL A 182 -25.54 -21.84 6.08
N GLY A 183 -26.61 -22.64 6.03
CA GLY A 183 -27.43 -22.78 4.84
C GLY A 183 -28.16 -21.46 4.52
N TYR A 184 -27.91 -20.93 3.33
CA TYR A 184 -28.98 -20.21 2.63
C TYR A 184 -29.87 -21.28 2.00
N ALA A 185 -30.93 -21.67 2.72
CA ALA A 185 -31.99 -22.48 2.17
C ALA A 185 -32.87 -21.58 1.28
N PRO A 186 -32.99 -21.82 -0.05
CA PRO A 186 -34.09 -21.24 -0.79
C PRO A 186 -35.40 -21.75 -0.18
N ALA A 187 -36.34 -20.83 0.06
CA ALA A 187 -37.62 -21.15 0.69
C ALA A 187 -38.34 -22.28 -0.08
N PRO A 188 -38.89 -23.30 0.61
CA PRO A 188 -39.61 -24.37 -0.06
C PRO A 188 -40.90 -23.84 -0.70
N ALA A 189 -41.13 -24.23 -1.95
CA ALA A 189 -42.39 -24.01 -2.64
C ALA A 189 -43.52 -24.80 -1.93
N PRO A 190 -44.72 -24.22 -1.71
CA PRO A 190 -45.84 -24.96 -1.12
C PRO A 190 -46.38 -26.01 -2.10
N GLN A 191 -46.58 -27.25 -1.64
CA GLN A 191 -47.28 -28.30 -2.40
C GLN A 191 -48.53 -28.81 -1.65
N GLY A 192 -49.64 -28.85 -2.39
CA GLY A 192 -50.91 -29.54 -2.08
C GLY A 192 -52.08 -28.55 -1.93
N TRP A 193 -53.23 -28.65 -2.60
CA TRP A 193 -53.80 -29.61 -3.55
C TRP A 193 -54.91 -28.89 -4.34
N GLU A 194 -54.99 -29.05 -5.67
CA GLU A 194 -56.20 -29.45 -6.41
C GLU A 194 -55.91 -29.47 -7.92
N GLN A 195 -56.12 -30.64 -8.52
CA GLN A 195 -55.98 -30.88 -9.94
C GLN A 195 -57.19 -30.30 -10.67
N VAL A 196 -56.96 -29.36 -11.59
CA VAL A 196 -57.95 -28.96 -12.58
C VAL A 196 -57.47 -29.51 -13.93
N PRO A 197 -58.27 -30.33 -14.65
CA PRO A 197 -57.83 -30.94 -15.89
C PRO A 197 -57.66 -29.88 -17.01
N PRO A 198 -56.60 -29.94 -17.83
CA PRO A 198 -56.42 -28.97 -18.91
C PRO A 198 -57.32 -29.30 -20.11
N GLN A 199 -58.07 -28.30 -20.57
CA GLN A 199 -58.73 -28.31 -21.87
C GLN A 199 -57.71 -28.25 -23.02
N GLN A 200 -58.00 -29.01 -24.07
CA GLN A 200 -57.26 -29.06 -25.32
C GLN A 200 -57.25 -27.70 -26.03
N GLY A 201 -56.06 -27.15 -26.26
CA GLY A 201 -55.83 -25.97 -27.08
C GLY A 201 -54.79 -26.25 -28.15
N TYR A 202 -55.24 -26.35 -29.39
CA TYR A 202 -54.44 -26.49 -30.60
C TYR A 202 -53.39 -25.37 -30.73
N GLY A 203 -52.16 -25.72 -31.11
CA GLY A 203 -51.13 -24.74 -31.47
C GLY A 203 -49.84 -25.38 -31.97
N GLN A 204 -49.68 -25.43 -33.28
CA GLN A 204 -48.52 -25.89 -34.05
C GLN A 204 -47.20 -25.19 -33.67
N GLN A 205 -46.09 -25.93 -33.67
CA GLN A 205 -44.74 -25.38 -33.64
C GLN A 205 -43.89 -26.10 -34.71
N PRO A 206 -43.50 -25.43 -35.81
CA PRO A 206 -42.65 -26.04 -36.82
C PRO A 206 -41.14 -25.94 -36.51
N ALA A 207 -40.42 -26.86 -37.14
CA ALA A 207 -39.00 -27.22 -37.01
C ALA A 207 -38.00 -26.12 -37.47
N PRO A 208 -36.69 -26.27 -37.17
CA PRO A 208 -35.68 -25.24 -37.42
C PRO A 208 -35.14 -25.29 -38.85
N GLN A 209 -34.83 -24.13 -39.42
CA GLN A 209 -34.24 -24.04 -40.76
C GLN A 209 -32.89 -23.31 -40.72
N GLN A 210 -31.88 -23.97 -41.28
CA GLN A 210 -30.56 -23.46 -41.57
C GLN A 210 -30.59 -22.55 -42.81
N GLY A 211 -29.69 -21.55 -42.89
CA GLY A 211 -29.21 -21.09 -44.20
C GLY A 211 -28.57 -19.70 -44.31
N TYR A 212 -27.26 -19.71 -44.61
CA TYR A 212 -26.50 -18.91 -45.60
C TYR A 212 -26.53 -17.35 -45.62
N GLY A 213 -25.33 -16.74 -45.60
CA GLY A 213 -24.89 -15.89 -46.72
C GLY A 213 -24.59 -14.39 -46.51
N GLN A 214 -23.31 -14.05 -46.73
CA GLN A 214 -22.77 -12.86 -47.45
C GLN A 214 -22.41 -11.54 -46.74
N ALA A 215 -21.38 -10.92 -47.35
CA ALA A 215 -20.51 -9.85 -46.90
C ALA A 215 -20.87 -8.45 -47.45
N LEU A 216 -20.34 -7.37 -46.84
CA LEU A 216 -19.42 -6.35 -47.42
C LEU A 216 -19.54 -4.94 -46.77
N GLY A 217 -18.38 -4.24 -46.68
CA GLY A 217 -18.23 -2.77 -46.52
C GLY A 217 -17.42 -2.36 -45.28
N ALA A 218 -16.11 -2.08 -45.34
CA ALA A 218 -15.47 -0.77 -45.67
C ALA A 218 -16.11 0.39 -44.88
N TYR A 219 -15.43 1.23 -44.09
CA TYR A 219 -14.34 2.19 -44.35
C TYR A 219 -13.64 2.52 -43.00
N GLY A 220 -12.32 2.70 -42.90
CA GLY A 220 -11.65 4.02 -43.02
C GLY A 220 -11.31 4.64 -41.65
N GLN A 221 -10.01 4.76 -41.32
CA GLN A 221 -9.41 5.55 -40.21
C GLN A 221 -9.62 7.09 -40.41
N PRO A 222 -9.17 8.07 -39.56
CA PRO A 222 -8.20 8.03 -38.43
C PRO A 222 -8.44 8.99 -37.21
N GLN A 223 -7.59 8.83 -36.18
CA GLN A 223 -6.90 9.86 -35.36
C GLN A 223 -7.69 11.03 -34.72
N GLN A 224 -7.67 11.13 -33.38
CA GLN A 224 -7.97 12.38 -32.66
C GLN A 224 -6.86 12.75 -31.66
N GLY A 225 -6.36 13.96 -31.85
CA GLY A 225 -5.42 14.65 -30.98
C GLY A 225 -6.12 15.53 -29.94
N TYR A 226 -5.30 15.89 -28.96
CA TYR A 226 -5.43 16.88 -27.88
C TYR A 226 -6.55 17.93 -27.98
N GLY A 227 -7.44 17.91 -26.96
CA GLY A 227 -8.43 18.95 -26.69
C GLY A 227 -8.41 19.39 -25.22
N GLN A 228 -7.92 20.62 -25.02
CA GLN A 228 -8.35 21.71 -24.11
C GLN A 228 -9.12 21.42 -22.80
N GLN A 229 -8.68 22.08 -21.71
CA GLN A 229 -9.33 22.19 -20.40
C GLN A 229 -10.69 22.90 -20.44
N PRO A 230 -11.69 22.48 -19.64
CA PRO A 230 -12.90 23.26 -19.42
C PRO A 230 -12.66 24.42 -18.44
N ALA A 231 -12.96 25.65 -18.88
CA ALA A 231 -13.00 26.85 -18.05
C ALA A 231 -14.29 26.89 -17.21
N GLN A 232 -14.19 27.36 -15.95
CA GLN A 232 -15.33 27.55 -15.05
C GLN A 232 -16.20 28.76 -15.47
N PRO A 233 -17.54 28.69 -15.30
CA PRO A 233 -18.43 29.80 -15.63
C PRO A 233 -18.35 30.94 -14.59
N PRO A 234 -18.43 32.22 -15.01
CA PRO A 234 -18.36 33.37 -14.12
C PRO A 234 -19.60 33.54 -13.25
N GLN A 235 -19.37 33.90 -11.99
CA GLN A 235 -20.40 34.10 -10.96
C GLN A 235 -21.01 35.51 -11.11
N ILE A 236 -22.34 35.58 -11.22
CA ILE A 236 -23.11 36.82 -11.43
C ILE A 236 -23.75 37.22 -10.09
N ASP A 237 -23.60 38.50 -9.70
CA ASP A 237 -24.24 39.03 -8.49
C ASP A 237 -25.77 39.18 -8.71
N PRO A 238 -26.61 38.53 -7.88
CA PRO A 238 -28.05 38.45 -8.10
C PRO A 238 -28.82 39.76 -7.85
N ILE A 239 -28.19 40.83 -7.36
CA ILE A 239 -28.88 42.13 -7.12
C ILE A 239 -28.53 43.17 -8.21
N THR A 240 -27.38 43.06 -8.87
CA THR A 240 -26.90 44.10 -9.81
C THR A 240 -26.64 43.63 -11.23
N GLY A 241 -26.74 42.33 -11.53
CA GLY A 241 -26.76 41.80 -12.90
C GLY A 241 -25.47 42.00 -13.72
N LYS A 242 -24.35 42.31 -13.06
CA LYS A 242 -23.04 42.50 -13.71
C LYS A 242 -22.09 41.35 -13.34
N PRO A 243 -21.26 40.87 -14.27
CA PRO A 243 -20.27 39.83 -13.98
C PRO A 243 -19.16 40.38 -13.07
N GLN A 244 -18.90 39.71 -11.94
CA GLN A 244 -17.72 39.96 -11.13
C GLN A 244 -16.58 39.08 -11.65
N ASN A 245 -15.64 39.64 -12.41
CA ASN A 245 -14.30 39.05 -12.48
C ASN A 245 -13.20 40.03 -12.91
N GLY A 246 -12.08 39.97 -12.18
CA GLY A 246 -10.75 40.51 -12.52
C GLY A 246 -10.54 41.98 -12.15
N GLY A 247 -9.62 42.38 -11.27
CA GLY A 247 -8.29 41.85 -11.06
C GLY A 247 -7.29 42.92 -11.51
N ILE A 248 -6.84 43.77 -10.58
CA ILE A 248 -5.80 44.78 -10.85
C ILE A 248 -4.45 44.12 -10.58
N TRP A 249 -3.72 43.89 -11.67
CA TRP A 249 -2.28 43.76 -11.71
C TRP A 249 -1.64 45.11 -11.38
N GLY A 250 -0.67 45.17 -10.45
CA GLY A 250 0.22 46.33 -10.34
C GLY A 250 0.93 46.51 -8.98
N ILE A 251 2.26 46.35 -9.05
CA ILE A 251 3.35 46.72 -8.09
C ILE A 251 3.62 45.74 -6.95
#